data_AF-A0A941HI33-F1
#
_entry.id   AF-A0A941HI33-F1
#
_cell.length_a   1.000
_cell.length_b   1.000
_cell.length_c   1.000
_cell.angle_alpha   90.00
_cell.angle_beta   90.00
_cell.angle_gamma   90.00
#
_symmetry.space_group_name_H-M   'P 1'
#
loop_
_entity.id
_entity.type
_entity.pdbx_description
1 polymer ?
#
loop_
_entity_poly.entity_id
_entity_poly.type
_entity_poly.pdbx_seq_one_letter_code
_entity_poly.pdbx_strand_id
1 'polypeptide(L)'
;MKTKIIQITAGRGPAECCWVVAQVLKLFLEEIKSCGYAYQILQRDKGFENGTIQSATIQLKGKVIEAFLASWLGTIQWIGTSKFRKYHKRKNWFIGMYEVKQVQLTSLKEKDISFQAMRSSGPGGQNVNKVNSAVRATYNPTGDQVVVMDSRSQHQNKKIAIERLKEKVNQSQLTKLQKSLSDQWENHLQVQRGNPIRAFKGTDFKKHYKKQSYASNRQQLKKDLRNELKN
;
A
#
# COMPACT_ATOMS: atom_id res chain seq x y z
N MET A 1 4.63 -15.53 -10.52
CA MET A 1 3.35 -14.80 -10.58
C MET A 1 3.39 -13.72 -9.52
N LYS A 2 3.04 -12.47 -9.86
CA LYS A 2 3.03 -11.38 -8.89
C LYS A 2 1.69 -11.39 -8.14
N THR A 3 1.75 -11.03 -6.86
CA THR A 3 0.55 -10.85 -6.01
C THR A 3 0.47 -9.37 -5.66
N LYS A 4 -0.72 -8.78 -5.81
CA LYS A 4 -0.98 -7.37 -5.47
C LYS A 4 -2.26 -7.28 -4.65
N ILE A 5 -2.29 -6.37 -3.67
CA ILE A 5 -3.49 -6.12 -2.85
C ILE A 5 -3.99 -4.73 -3.20
N ILE A 6 -5.27 -4.62 -3.51
CA ILE A 6 -5.92 -3.39 -3.92
C ILE A 6 -7.04 -3.07 -2.95
N GLN A 7 -7.04 -1.84 -2.46
CA GLN A 7 -8.05 -1.30 -1.58
C GLN A 7 -8.89 -0.29 -2.37
N ILE A 8 -10.20 -0.50 -2.39
CA ILE A 8 -11.18 0.43 -2.96
C ILE A 8 -11.93 1.05 -1.78
N THR A 9 -12.00 2.37 -1.72
CA THR A 9 -12.55 3.08 -0.57
C THR A 9 -13.37 4.29 -0.98
N ALA A 10 -14.52 4.47 -0.32
CA ALA A 10 -15.32 5.69 -0.39
C ALA A 10 -14.72 6.80 0.50
N GLY A 11 -13.71 6.47 1.31
CA GLY A 11 -13.17 7.31 2.36
C GLY A 11 -14.23 7.71 3.38
N ARG A 12 -14.18 8.96 3.84
CA ARG A 12 -15.27 9.60 4.61
C ARG A 12 -16.35 10.24 3.72
N GLY A 13 -16.55 9.68 2.52
CA GLY A 13 -17.56 10.14 1.58
C GLY A 13 -18.99 9.77 2.02
N PRO A 14 -20.00 10.47 1.50
CA PRO A 14 -21.41 10.16 1.80
C PRO A 14 -21.86 8.87 1.10
N ALA A 15 -23.10 8.44 1.35
CA ALA A 15 -23.67 7.20 0.80
C ALA A 15 -23.56 7.08 -0.72
N GLU A 16 -23.57 8.20 -1.46
CA GLU A 16 -23.32 8.19 -2.90
C GLU A 16 -21.95 7.61 -3.26
N CYS A 17 -20.90 7.95 -2.52
CA CYS A 17 -19.56 7.40 -2.72
C CYS A 17 -19.53 5.90 -2.40
N CYS A 18 -20.20 5.47 -1.33
CA CYS A 18 -20.27 4.05 -0.96
C CYS A 18 -21.02 3.21 -2.01
N TRP A 19 -22.03 3.80 -2.65
CA TRP A 19 -22.70 3.15 -3.78
C TRP A 19 -21.80 3.08 -5.01
N VAL A 20 -21.04 4.13 -5.31
CA VAL A 20 -20.06 4.14 -6.40
C VAL A 20 -18.98 3.07 -6.18
N VAL A 21 -18.47 2.90 -4.96
CA VAL A 21 -17.53 1.80 -4.63
C VAL A 21 -18.13 0.44 -4.97
N ALA A 22 -19.39 0.20 -4.63
CA ALA A 22 -20.05 -1.08 -4.94
C ALA A 22 -20.14 -1.37 -6.44
N GLN A 23 -20.45 -0.35 -7.24
CA GLN A 23 -20.55 -0.48 -8.69
C GLN A 23 -19.19 -0.62 -9.35
N VAL A 24 -18.23 0.20 -8.93
CA VAL A 24 -16.84 0.11 -9.42
C VAL A 24 -16.21 -1.24 -9.06
N LEU A 25 -16.47 -1.75 -7.85
CA LEU A 25 -16.03 -3.08 -7.44
C LEU A 25 -16.57 -4.16 -8.39
N LYS A 26 -17.86 -4.12 -8.73
CA LYS A 26 -18.47 -5.07 -9.67
C LYS A 26 -17.77 -5.03 -11.03
N LEU A 27 -17.60 -3.83 -11.61
CA LEU A 27 -16.93 -3.63 -12.89
C LEU A 27 -15.47 -4.09 -12.86
N PHE A 28 -14.77 -3.79 -11.77
CA PHE A 28 -13.38 -4.18 -11.58
C PHE A 28 -13.24 -5.71 -11.57
N LEU A 29 -14.11 -6.42 -10.86
CA LEU A 29 -14.13 -7.88 -10.82
C LEU A 29 -14.48 -8.50 -12.19
N GLU A 30 -15.40 -7.91 -12.94
CA GLU A 30 -15.73 -8.34 -14.30
C GLU A 30 -14.54 -8.17 -15.27
N GLU A 31 -13.82 -7.04 -15.20
CA GLU A 31 -12.60 -6.82 -15.98
C GLU A 31 -11.48 -7.79 -15.59
N ILE A 32 -11.29 -8.03 -14.30
CA ILE A 32 -10.32 -9.02 -13.79
C ILE A 32 -10.57 -10.41 -14.38
N LYS A 33 -11.84 -10.86 -14.36
CA LYS A 33 -12.24 -12.15 -14.95
C LYS A 33 -12.00 -12.17 -16.46
N SER A 34 -12.35 -11.08 -17.15
CA SER A 34 -12.18 -10.96 -18.61
C SER A 34 -10.71 -11.02 -19.02
N CYS A 35 -9.81 -10.48 -18.20
CA CYS A 35 -8.37 -10.56 -18.41
C CYS A 35 -7.73 -11.88 -17.92
N GLY A 36 -8.51 -12.80 -17.33
CA GLY A 36 -8.01 -14.08 -16.85
C GLY A 36 -7.14 -13.99 -15.59
N TYR A 37 -7.25 -12.94 -14.78
CA TYR A 37 -6.52 -12.85 -13.51
C TYR A 37 -7.29 -13.56 -12.39
N ALA A 38 -6.56 -14.27 -11.52
CA ALA A 38 -7.13 -14.86 -10.32
C ALA A 38 -7.26 -13.78 -9.23
N TYR A 39 -8.39 -13.77 -8.51
CA TYR A 39 -8.63 -12.82 -7.43
C TYR A 39 -9.26 -13.47 -6.20
N GLN A 40 -9.04 -12.85 -5.06
CA GLN A 40 -9.66 -13.19 -3.78
C GLN A 40 -10.08 -11.91 -3.06
N ILE A 41 -11.31 -11.87 -2.56
CA ILE A 41 -11.75 -10.75 -1.72
C ILE A 41 -11.28 -11.04 -0.30
N LEU A 42 -10.44 -10.16 0.25
CA LEU A 42 -9.89 -10.30 1.60
C LEU A 42 -10.83 -9.68 2.64
N GLN A 43 -11.36 -8.49 2.35
CA GLN A 43 -12.22 -7.75 3.26
C GLN A 43 -13.27 -6.98 2.47
N ARG A 44 -14.46 -6.84 3.05
CA ARG A 44 -15.55 -6.05 2.50
C ARG A 44 -16.34 -5.40 3.62
N ASP A 45 -16.22 -4.09 3.73
CA ASP A 45 -16.92 -3.29 4.74
C ASP A 45 -18.21 -2.73 4.13
N LYS A 46 -19.34 -3.07 4.74
CA LYS A 46 -20.65 -2.58 4.30
C LYS A 46 -20.77 -1.08 4.57
N GLY A 47 -21.38 -0.35 3.65
CA GLY A 47 -21.76 1.04 3.91
C GLY A 47 -23.02 1.13 4.78
N PHE A 48 -23.33 2.35 5.22
CA PHE A 48 -24.50 2.63 6.06
C PHE A 48 -25.83 2.30 5.37
N GLU A 49 -25.91 2.58 4.06
CA GLU A 49 -27.11 2.32 3.26
C GLU A 49 -27.10 0.92 2.65
N ASN A 50 -28.28 0.34 2.47
CA ASN A 50 -28.43 -1.00 1.90
C ASN A 50 -27.82 -1.10 0.49
N GLY A 51 -27.04 -2.17 0.28
CA GLY A 51 -26.37 -2.41 -1.00
C GLY A 51 -25.15 -1.52 -1.28
N THR A 52 -24.74 -0.67 -0.33
CA THR A 52 -23.53 0.16 -0.46
C THR A 52 -22.32 -0.50 0.22
N ILE A 53 -21.12 -0.12 -0.22
CA ILE A 53 -19.85 -0.65 0.31
C ILE A 53 -18.99 0.54 0.69
N GLN A 54 -18.53 0.59 1.94
CA GLN A 54 -17.61 1.64 2.37
C GLN A 54 -16.19 1.37 1.85
N SER A 55 -15.75 0.13 1.97
CA SER A 55 -14.41 -0.28 1.58
C SER A 55 -14.36 -1.76 1.17
N ALA A 56 -13.45 -2.09 0.26
CA ALA A 56 -13.19 -3.48 -0.12
C ALA A 56 -11.70 -3.66 -0.43
N THR A 57 -11.15 -4.77 0.05
CA THR A 57 -9.75 -5.15 -0.17
C THR A 57 -9.69 -6.45 -0.95
N ILE A 58 -8.96 -6.46 -2.05
CA ILE A 58 -8.93 -7.54 -3.04
C ILE A 58 -7.48 -7.91 -3.31
N GLN A 59 -7.17 -9.20 -3.23
CA GLN A 59 -5.90 -9.76 -3.66
C GLN A 59 -5.99 -10.24 -5.11
N LEU A 60 -5.02 -9.86 -5.93
CA LEU A 60 -4.90 -10.23 -7.34
C LEU A 60 -3.64 -11.05 -7.54
N LYS A 61 -3.72 -12.09 -8.38
CA LYS A 61 -2.61 -12.95 -8.78
C LYS A 61 -2.56 -13.08 -10.30
N GLY A 62 -1.39 -12.81 -10.89
CA GLY A 62 -1.21 -12.75 -12.34
C GLY A 62 0.21 -12.46 -12.79
N LYS A 63 0.47 -12.51 -14.11
CA LYS A 63 1.80 -12.23 -14.69
C LYS A 63 2.01 -10.73 -14.96
N VAL A 64 1.03 -10.04 -15.57
CA VAL A 64 1.15 -8.62 -16.02
C VAL A 64 0.09 -7.74 -15.35
N ILE A 65 0.10 -7.68 -14.02
CA ILE A 65 -0.93 -6.95 -13.24
C ILE A 65 -0.68 -5.43 -13.26
N GLU A 66 0.57 -4.99 -13.31
CA GLU A 66 0.95 -3.56 -13.16
C GLU A 66 0.37 -2.68 -14.27
N ALA A 67 0.43 -3.11 -15.52
CA ALA A 67 -0.15 -2.37 -16.65
C ALA A 67 -1.67 -2.24 -16.55
N PHE A 68 -2.36 -3.30 -16.10
CA PHE A 68 -3.80 -3.28 -15.86
C PHE A 68 -4.16 -2.30 -14.73
N LEU A 69 -3.45 -2.40 -13.60
CA LEU A 69 -3.67 -1.56 -12.43
C LEU A 69 -3.33 -0.09 -12.63
N ALA A 70 -2.36 0.25 -13.49
CA ALA A 70 -2.00 1.64 -13.76
C ALA A 70 -3.20 2.48 -14.24
N SER A 71 -4.17 1.85 -14.91
CA SER A 71 -5.39 2.51 -15.35
C SER A 71 -6.46 2.66 -14.26
N TRP A 72 -6.31 1.98 -13.12
CA TRP A 72 -7.29 1.88 -12.04
C TRP A 72 -6.83 2.54 -10.73
N LEU A 73 -5.52 2.54 -10.46
CA LEU A 73 -4.93 3.03 -9.22
C LEU A 73 -4.95 4.56 -9.13
N GLY A 74 -5.74 5.09 -8.22
CA GLY A 74 -5.84 6.50 -7.84
C GLY A 74 -7.30 6.92 -7.68
N THR A 75 -7.59 8.19 -7.94
CA THR A 75 -8.94 8.72 -7.80
C THR A 75 -9.82 8.34 -8.98
N ILE A 76 -11.03 7.86 -8.68
CA ILE A 76 -12.08 7.62 -9.66
C ILE A 76 -13.22 8.59 -9.38
N GLN A 77 -13.68 9.26 -10.43
CA GLN A 77 -14.82 10.15 -10.38
C GLN A 77 -16.07 9.46 -10.94
N TRP A 78 -17.19 9.60 -10.25
CA TRP A 78 -18.50 9.33 -10.82
C TRP A 78 -19.29 10.64 -10.93
N ILE A 79 -19.90 10.85 -12.10
CA ILE A 79 -20.69 12.02 -12.43
C ILE A 79 -22.14 11.58 -12.60
N GLY A 80 -22.98 11.88 -11.61
CA GLY A 80 -24.39 11.53 -11.63
C GLY A 80 -25.15 12.13 -10.45
N THR A 81 -26.48 12.16 -10.59
CA THR A 81 -27.40 12.67 -9.57
C THR A 81 -27.50 11.69 -8.40
N SER A 82 -27.56 12.22 -7.17
CA SER A 82 -27.73 11.37 -5.98
C SER A 82 -29.02 10.55 -6.07
N LYS A 83 -28.93 9.26 -5.74
CA LYS A 83 -30.10 8.39 -5.54
C LYS A 83 -30.64 8.43 -4.11
N PHE A 84 -29.81 8.86 -3.15
CA PHE A 84 -30.14 8.84 -1.71
C PHE A 84 -30.74 10.17 -1.26
N ARG A 85 -30.26 11.30 -1.80
CA ARG A 85 -30.72 12.64 -1.45
C ARG A 85 -31.50 13.24 -2.61
N LYS A 86 -32.83 13.24 -2.49
CA LYS A 86 -33.73 13.89 -3.45
C LYS A 86 -33.38 15.37 -3.59
N TYR A 87 -33.40 15.88 -4.83
CA TYR A 87 -33.12 17.29 -5.19
C TYR A 87 -31.70 17.82 -4.92
N HIS A 88 -30.75 16.98 -4.48
CA HIS A 88 -29.39 17.44 -4.24
C HIS A 88 -28.66 17.78 -5.55
N LYS A 89 -28.14 19.02 -5.65
CA LYS A 89 -27.55 19.56 -6.91
C LYS A 89 -26.18 18.97 -7.27
N ARG A 90 -25.43 18.44 -6.29
CA ARG A 90 -24.06 17.90 -6.53
C ARG A 90 -24.12 16.67 -7.41
N LYS A 91 -23.22 16.63 -8.41
CA LYS A 91 -23.09 15.52 -9.35
C LYS A 91 -21.74 14.82 -9.32
N ASN A 92 -20.71 15.43 -8.74
CA ASN A 92 -19.34 14.89 -8.73
C ASN A 92 -19.05 14.17 -7.41
N TRP A 93 -18.77 12.87 -7.51
CA TRP A 93 -18.47 11.98 -6.40
C TRP A 93 -17.13 11.30 -6.68
N PHE A 94 -16.33 11.12 -5.64
CA PHE A 94 -14.96 10.61 -5.77
C PHE A 94 -14.77 9.42 -4.86
N ILE A 95 -14.05 8.42 -5.35
CA ILE A 95 -13.60 7.25 -4.59
C ILE A 95 -12.10 7.05 -4.83
N GLY A 96 -11.42 6.37 -3.91
CA GLY A 96 -10.01 6.04 -4.03
C GLY A 96 -9.81 4.56 -4.32
N MET A 97 -8.85 4.25 -5.21
CA MET A 97 -8.31 2.92 -5.41
C MET A 97 -6.80 2.94 -5.18
N TYR A 98 -6.32 2.21 -4.18
CA TYR A 98 -4.94 2.25 -3.73
C TYR A 98 -4.32 0.86 -3.72
N GLU A 99 -3.02 0.79 -4.02
CA GLU A 99 -2.25 -0.43 -3.84
C GLU A 99 -1.78 -0.51 -2.38
N VAL A 100 -2.11 -1.61 -1.72
CA VAL A 100 -1.62 -1.93 -0.39
C VAL A 100 -0.38 -2.80 -0.52
N LYS A 101 0.72 -2.36 0.08
CA LYS A 101 1.94 -3.15 0.14
C LYS A 101 1.75 -4.31 1.11
N GLN A 102 2.02 -5.53 0.65
CA GLN A 102 2.03 -6.69 1.53
C GLN A 102 3.32 -6.70 2.34
N VAL A 103 3.21 -6.62 3.67
CA VAL A 103 4.34 -6.80 4.58
C VAL A 103 4.68 -8.28 4.66
N GLN A 104 5.89 -8.66 4.26
CA GLN A 104 6.39 -10.02 4.44
C GLN A 104 7.03 -10.15 5.82
N LEU A 105 6.45 -11.01 6.67
CA LEU A 105 7.03 -11.36 7.96
C LEU A 105 8.04 -12.47 7.75
N THR A 106 9.23 -12.32 8.32
CA THR A 106 10.32 -13.30 8.20
C THR A 106 10.46 -14.05 9.51
N SER A 107 10.44 -15.38 9.48
CA SER A 107 10.80 -16.18 10.66
C SER A 107 12.31 -16.09 10.88
N LEU A 108 12.74 -15.67 12.06
CA LEU A 108 14.16 -15.66 12.41
C LEU A 108 14.68 -17.11 12.46
N LYS A 109 15.68 -17.41 11.65
CA LYS A 109 16.43 -18.67 11.65
C LYS A 109 17.85 -18.39 12.08
N GLU A 110 18.39 -19.22 12.97
CA GLU A 110 19.75 -19.04 13.50
C GLU A 110 20.83 -19.11 12.41
N LYS A 111 20.57 -19.85 11.32
CA LYS A 111 21.47 -19.97 10.17
C LYS A 111 21.73 -18.66 9.44
N ASP A 112 20.82 -17.70 9.56
CA ASP A 112 20.88 -16.41 8.89
C ASP A 112 21.52 -15.32 9.78
N ILE A 113 22.04 -15.71 10.95
CA ILE A 113 22.70 -14.81 11.91
C ILE A 113 24.21 -14.92 11.74
N SER A 114 24.84 -13.80 11.39
CA SER A 114 26.29 -13.66 11.43
C SER A 114 26.74 -13.19 12.82
N PHE A 115 27.77 -13.82 13.36
CA PHE A 115 28.37 -13.45 14.65
C PHE A 115 29.78 -12.92 14.43
N GLN A 116 30.05 -11.74 14.96
CA GLN A 116 31.39 -11.14 14.98
C GLN A 116 31.82 -10.94 16.44
N ALA A 117 32.92 -11.58 16.82
CA ALA A 117 33.55 -11.34 18.12
C ALA A 117 34.32 -10.02 18.10
N MET A 118 34.19 -9.25 19.17
CA MET A 118 34.86 -7.95 19.31
C MET A 118 35.36 -7.73 20.73
N ARG A 119 36.21 -6.73 20.92
CA ARG A 119 36.65 -6.30 22.24
C ARG A 119 35.52 -5.53 22.92
N SER A 120 35.33 -5.79 24.21
CA SER A 120 34.37 -5.05 25.03
C SER A 120 34.89 -3.62 25.24
N SER A 121 33.98 -2.65 25.23
CA SER A 121 34.31 -1.23 25.44
C SER A 121 33.91 -0.81 26.85
N GLY A 122 34.84 -0.32 27.67
CA GLY A 122 34.52 0.18 29.00
C GLY A 122 35.74 0.30 29.92
N PRO A 123 35.59 0.94 31.09
CA PRO A 123 36.64 1.02 32.11
C PRO A 123 36.88 -0.39 32.69
N GLY A 124 37.84 -1.09 32.11
CA GLY A 124 38.18 -2.47 32.45
C GLY A 124 39.69 -2.69 32.55
N GLY A 125 40.10 -3.70 33.33
CA GLY A 125 41.50 -4.09 33.47
C GLY A 125 42.08 -4.77 32.21
N GLN A 126 43.32 -5.28 32.31
CA GLN A 126 44.03 -5.91 31.18
C GLN A 126 43.21 -6.96 30.41
N ASN A 127 42.31 -7.68 31.10
CA ASN A 127 41.50 -8.74 30.51
C ASN A 127 40.49 -8.19 29.47
N VAL A 128 39.92 -7.01 29.70
CA VAL A 128 38.97 -6.34 28.79
C VAL A 128 39.66 -5.91 27.49
N ASN A 129 40.94 -5.53 27.57
CA ASN A 129 41.73 -5.08 26.41
C ASN A 129 42.31 -6.24 25.58
N LYS A 130 42.47 -7.43 26.17
CA LYS A 130 43.08 -8.60 25.52
C LYS A 130 42.05 -9.60 24.98
N VAL A 131 40.90 -9.77 25.63
CA VAL A 131 39.94 -10.84 25.30
C VAL A 131 38.75 -10.31 24.50
N ASN A 132 38.45 -10.97 23.38
CA ASN A 132 37.30 -10.67 22.53
C ASN A 132 36.01 -11.29 23.09
N SER A 133 35.53 -10.79 24.23
CA SER A 133 34.33 -11.30 24.90
C SER A 133 33.02 -10.73 24.35
N ALA A 134 33.02 -9.54 23.76
CA ALA A 134 31.83 -8.93 23.18
C ALA A 134 31.44 -9.62 21.86
N VAL A 135 30.13 -9.69 21.59
CA VAL A 135 29.58 -10.33 20.39
C VAL A 135 28.63 -9.37 19.69
N ARG A 136 28.85 -9.15 18.41
CA ARG A 136 27.89 -8.54 17.50
C ARG A 136 27.17 -9.63 16.74
N ALA A 137 25.85 -9.66 16.83
CA ALA A 137 25.00 -10.54 16.05
C ALA A 137 24.24 -9.71 15.01
N THR A 138 24.28 -10.12 13.75
CA THR A 138 23.63 -9.45 12.62
C THR A 138 22.69 -10.43 11.93
N TYR A 139 21.43 -10.05 11.74
CA TYR A 139 20.48 -10.81 10.94
C TYR A 139 20.59 -10.38 9.48
N ASN A 140 21.20 -11.22 8.65
CA ASN A 140 21.56 -10.88 7.27
C ASN A 140 20.34 -10.46 6.40
N PRO A 141 19.15 -11.07 6.52
CA PRO A 141 18.01 -10.73 5.66
C PRO A 141 17.45 -9.32 5.87
N THR A 142 17.49 -8.78 7.09
CA THR A 142 16.99 -7.42 7.38
C THR A 142 18.10 -6.39 7.63
N GLY A 143 19.32 -6.85 7.93
CA GLY A 143 20.43 -6.00 8.38
C GLY A 143 20.34 -5.57 9.85
N ASP A 144 19.36 -6.08 10.61
CA ASP A 144 19.24 -5.76 12.03
C ASP A 144 20.44 -6.32 12.80
N GLN A 145 21.07 -5.47 13.63
CA GLN A 145 22.24 -5.85 14.41
C GLN A 145 22.09 -5.51 15.89
N VAL A 146 22.69 -6.33 16.75
CA VAL A 146 22.78 -6.13 18.19
C VAL A 146 24.21 -6.40 18.64
N VAL A 147 24.70 -5.61 19.61
CA VAL A 147 25.99 -5.83 20.27
C VAL A 147 25.73 -6.14 21.73
N VAL A 148 26.37 -7.19 22.24
CA VAL A 148 26.24 -7.63 23.63
C VAL A 148 27.62 -7.79 24.26
N MET A 149 27.78 -7.26 25.46
CA MET A 149 29.03 -7.24 26.23
C MET A 149 28.78 -7.39 27.74
N ASP A 150 27.63 -7.94 28.13
CA ASP A 150 27.17 -7.96 29.52
C ASP A 150 27.96 -8.94 30.40
N SER A 151 28.44 -10.05 29.83
CA SER A 151 29.22 -11.06 30.52
C SER A 151 30.68 -11.06 30.07
N ARG A 152 31.57 -11.55 30.94
CA ARG A 152 32.97 -11.85 30.60
C ARG A 152 33.12 -13.04 29.65
N SER A 153 32.07 -13.85 29.48
CA SER A 153 32.08 -15.05 28.61
C SER A 153 31.46 -14.76 27.24
N GLN A 154 32.22 -15.05 26.19
CA GLN A 154 31.75 -14.94 24.79
C GLN A 154 30.53 -15.83 24.52
N HIS A 155 30.50 -17.06 25.05
CA HIS A 155 29.38 -17.99 24.84
C HIS A 155 28.09 -17.47 25.46
N GLN A 156 28.17 -16.87 26.65
CA GLN A 156 27.03 -16.27 27.31
C GLN A 156 26.54 -15.03 26.54
N ASN A 157 27.47 -14.18 26.10
CA ASN A 157 27.13 -13.03 25.25
C ASN A 157 26.50 -13.45 23.91
N LYS A 158 26.92 -14.57 23.32
CA LYS A 158 26.30 -15.12 22.11
C LYS A 158 24.84 -15.52 22.33
N LYS A 159 24.52 -16.20 23.44
CA LYS A 159 23.13 -16.57 23.80
C LYS A 159 22.26 -15.32 23.98
N ILE A 160 22.73 -14.37 24.77
CA ILE A 160 22.02 -13.10 25.01
C ILE A 160 21.84 -12.31 23.70
N ALA A 161 22.84 -12.32 22.80
CA ALA A 161 22.76 -11.66 21.51
C ALA A 161 21.67 -12.26 20.62
N ILE A 162 21.46 -13.58 20.64
CA ILE A 162 20.37 -14.24 19.90
C ILE A 162 19.01 -13.79 20.43
N GLU A 163 18.82 -13.79 21.76
CA GLU A 163 17.57 -13.37 22.40
C GLU A 163 17.23 -11.91 22.07
N ARG A 164 18.18 -10.99 22.28
CA ARG A 164 17.99 -9.56 21.96
C ARG A 164 17.78 -9.31 20.47
N LEU A 165 18.48 -10.04 19.60
CA LEU A 165 18.29 -9.92 18.15
C LEU A 165 16.89 -10.36 17.75
N LYS A 166 16.36 -11.43 18.36
CA LYS A 166 14.99 -11.90 18.14
C LYS A 166 13.96 -10.87 18.57
N GLU A 167 14.11 -10.27 19.74
CA GLU A 167 13.24 -9.18 20.20
C GLU A 167 13.28 -7.99 19.24
N LYS A 168 14.48 -7.56 18.84
CA LYS A 168 14.66 -6.43 17.90
C LYS A 168 14.03 -6.69 16.53
N VAL A 169 14.23 -7.87 15.96
CA VAL A 169 13.64 -8.24 14.67
C VAL A 169 12.12 -8.28 14.78
N ASN A 170 11.57 -8.86 15.85
CA ASN A 170 10.13 -8.88 16.08
C ASN A 170 9.56 -7.46 16.21
N GLN A 171 10.22 -6.58 16.97
CA GLN A 171 9.80 -5.18 17.11
C GLN A 171 9.85 -4.43 15.77
N SER A 172 10.90 -4.63 14.97
CA SER A 172 11.02 -4.09 13.60
C SER A 172 9.89 -4.58 12.69
N GLN A 173 9.48 -5.85 12.82
CA GLN A 173 8.33 -6.38 12.07
C GLN A 173 7.00 -5.79 12.52
N LEU A 174 6.78 -5.68 13.83
CA LEU A 174 5.57 -5.07 14.39
C LEU A 174 5.42 -3.60 13.95
N THR A 175 6.50 -2.83 13.99
CA THR A 175 6.47 -1.43 13.53
C THR A 175 6.15 -1.32 12.03
N LYS A 176 6.67 -2.23 11.19
CA LYS A 176 6.31 -2.32 9.76
C LYS A 176 4.83 -2.64 9.56
N LEU A 177 4.27 -3.55 10.35
CA LEU A 177 2.83 -3.88 10.30
C LEU A 177 1.99 -2.68 10.73
N GLN A 178 2.31 -2.04 11.85
CA GLN A 178 1.62 -0.85 12.34
C GLN A 178 1.63 0.27 11.29
N LYS A 179 2.78 0.50 10.65
CA LYS A 179 2.88 1.48 9.56
C LYS A 179 1.98 1.11 8.38
N SER A 180 1.99 -0.15 7.95
CA SER A 180 1.10 -0.60 6.86
C SER A 180 -0.38 -0.41 7.18
N LEU A 181 -0.79 -0.63 8.44
CA LEU A 181 -2.16 -0.39 8.88
C LEU A 181 -2.48 1.11 8.91
N SER A 182 -1.54 1.94 9.36
CA SER A 182 -1.67 3.40 9.35
C SER A 182 -1.81 3.92 7.92
N ASP A 183 -0.97 3.46 6.99
CA ASP A 183 -1.03 3.84 5.57
C ASP A 183 -2.40 3.44 4.96
N GLN A 184 -2.91 2.24 5.28
CA GLN A 184 -4.25 1.81 4.87
C GLN A 184 -5.36 2.71 5.44
N TRP A 185 -5.22 3.14 6.70
CA TRP A 185 -6.15 4.07 7.33
C TRP A 185 -6.12 5.44 6.65
N GLU A 186 -4.93 5.96 6.38
CA GLU A 186 -4.72 7.23 5.68
C GLU A 186 -5.35 7.24 4.29
N ASN A 187 -5.33 6.12 3.57
CA ASN A 187 -6.04 5.98 2.29
C ASN A 187 -7.54 6.27 2.41
N HIS A 188 -8.18 5.97 3.55
CA HIS A 188 -9.58 6.34 3.78
C HIS A 188 -9.77 7.83 4.07
N LEU A 189 -8.78 8.49 4.67
CA LEU A 189 -8.84 9.90 5.03
C LEU A 189 -8.54 10.82 3.85
N GLN A 190 -7.54 10.45 3.04
CA GLN A 190 -6.94 11.30 2.01
C GLN A 190 -7.42 11.00 0.59
N VAL A 191 -8.70 10.65 0.43
CA VAL A 191 -9.28 10.50 -0.92
C VAL A 191 -9.22 11.84 -1.66
N GLN A 192 -8.36 11.92 -2.68
CA GLN A 192 -8.17 13.15 -3.45
C GLN A 192 -9.43 13.49 -4.24
N ARG A 193 -9.89 14.75 -4.14
CA ARG A 193 -11.09 15.25 -4.81
C ARG A 193 -10.71 16.05 -6.04
N GLY A 194 -10.23 15.38 -7.08
CA GLY A 194 -9.75 15.99 -8.31
C GLY A 194 -8.83 15.06 -9.09
N ASN A 195 -8.40 15.49 -10.28
CA ASN A 195 -7.51 14.74 -11.17
C ASN A 195 -7.83 13.23 -11.28
N PRO A 196 -9.07 12.86 -11.66
CA PRO A 196 -9.46 11.47 -11.69
C PRO A 196 -8.77 10.74 -12.84
N ILE A 197 -8.31 9.53 -12.56
CA ILE A 197 -7.71 8.66 -13.56
C ILE A 197 -8.80 8.01 -14.42
N ARG A 198 -9.95 7.72 -13.81
CA ARG A 198 -11.15 7.26 -14.51
C ARG A 198 -12.36 8.10 -14.11
N ALA A 199 -13.20 8.38 -15.09
CA ALA A 199 -14.47 9.06 -14.88
C ALA A 199 -15.62 8.22 -15.46
N PHE A 200 -16.61 7.93 -14.62
CA PHE A 200 -17.85 7.28 -15.01
C PHE A 200 -18.98 8.31 -15.04
N LYS A 201 -19.94 8.14 -15.96
CA LYS A 201 -21.11 9.02 -16.09
C LYS A 201 -22.40 8.21 -16.10
N GLY A 202 -23.45 8.78 -15.51
CA GLY A 202 -24.79 8.20 -15.52
C GLY A 202 -24.95 6.95 -14.67
N THR A 203 -26.10 6.28 -14.79
CA THR A 203 -26.45 5.07 -14.04
C THR A 203 -25.79 3.81 -14.57
N ASP A 204 -25.43 3.81 -15.86
CA ASP A 204 -25.01 2.62 -16.58
C ASP A 204 -23.50 2.34 -16.45
N PHE A 205 -22.76 3.22 -15.77
CA PHE A 205 -21.30 3.19 -15.65
C PHE A 205 -20.59 2.84 -16.98
N LYS A 206 -21.09 3.38 -18.10
CA LYS A 206 -20.52 3.13 -19.42
C LYS A 206 -19.02 3.44 -19.38
N LYS A 207 -18.22 2.52 -19.93
CA LYS A 207 -16.75 2.55 -19.93
C LYS A 207 -16.25 3.73 -20.76
N HIS A 208 -16.20 4.92 -20.18
CA HIS A 208 -15.58 6.09 -20.79
C HIS A 208 -14.20 6.32 -20.19
N TYR A 209 -13.26 5.41 -20.45
CA TYR A 209 -11.86 5.67 -20.14
C TYR A 209 -11.36 6.76 -21.09
N LYS A 210 -11.19 7.98 -20.58
CA LYS A 210 -10.49 9.07 -21.28
C LYS A 210 -9.16 9.30 -20.57
N LYS A 211 -8.05 8.98 -21.24
CA LYS A 211 -6.71 9.36 -20.78
C LYS A 211 -6.63 10.89 -20.74
N GLN A 212 -6.69 11.48 -19.55
CA GLN A 212 -6.58 12.94 -19.39
C GLN A 212 -5.10 13.34 -19.53
N SER A 213 -4.63 13.59 -20.76
CA SER A 213 -3.33 14.22 -21.01
C SER A 213 -3.53 15.70 -21.30
N TYR A 214 -3.55 16.51 -20.24
CA TYR A 214 -3.64 17.97 -20.38
C TYR A 214 -2.44 18.57 -21.11
N ALA A 215 -1.25 17.97 -20.97
CA ALA A 215 -0.03 18.42 -21.64
C ALA A 215 -0.10 18.25 -23.17
N SER A 216 -0.57 17.09 -23.65
CA SER A 216 -0.73 16.81 -25.08
C SER A 216 -1.79 17.72 -25.72
N ASN A 217 -2.96 17.84 -25.07
CA ASN A 217 -4.02 18.72 -25.56
C ASN A 217 -3.59 20.19 -25.57
N ARG A 218 -2.86 20.65 -24.54
CA ARG A 218 -2.36 22.03 -24.48
C ARG A 218 -1.34 22.32 -25.58
N GLN A 219 -0.44 21.37 -25.88
CA GLN A 219 0.51 21.52 -26.99
C GLN A 219 -0.22 21.57 -28.34
N GLN A 220 -1.22 20.72 -28.54
CA GLN A 220 -2.01 20.68 -29.76
C GLN A 220 -2.79 21.98 -29.95
N LEU A 221 -3.55 22.43 -28.94
CA LEU A 221 -4.26 23.72 -28.96
C LEU A 221 -3.32 24.91 -29.20
N LYS A 222 -2.11 24.89 -28.63
CA LYS A 222 -1.11 25.94 -28.87
C LYS A 222 -0.58 25.93 -30.31
N LYS A 223 -0.53 24.75 -30.94
CA LYS A 223 -0.10 24.57 -32.33
C LYS A 223 -1.22 25.03 -33.28
N ASP A 224 -2.46 24.67 -32.98
CA ASP A 224 -3.65 25.04 -33.76
C ASP A 224 -3.85 26.57 -33.73
N LEU A 225 -3.78 27.19 -32.56
CA LEU A 225 -3.89 28.65 -32.39
C LEU A 225 -2.76 29.42 -33.09
N ARG A 226 -1.56 28.82 -33.19
CA ARG A 226 -0.45 29.39 -33.99
C ARG A 226 -0.69 29.30 -35.50
N ASN A 227 -1.46 28.33 -35.97
CA ASN A 227 -1.79 28.18 -37.38
C ASN A 227 -2.94 29.11 -37.77
N GLU A 228 -3.93 29.31 -36.89
CA GLU A 228 -5.01 30.27 -37.10
C GLU A 228 -4.50 31.72 -37.19
N LEU A 229 -3.53 32.11 -36.36
CA LEU A 229 -2.94 33.46 -36.40
C LEU A 229 -2.00 33.72 -37.59
N LYS A 230 -1.70 32.71 -38.41
CA LYS A 230 -0.83 32.82 -39.60
C LYS A 230 -1.61 32.95 -40.91
N ASN A 231 -2.91 32.73 -40.89
CA ASN A 231 -3.84 33.00 -41.99
C ASN A 231 -4.54 34.34 -41.76
#